data_AF-A0A2H5DTS1-F1
#
_entry.id   AF-A0A2H5DTS1-F1
#
_cell.length_a   1.000
_cell.length_b   1.000
_cell.length_c   1.000
_cell.angle_alpha   90.00
_cell.angle_beta   90.00
_cell.angle_gamma   90.00
#
_symmetry.space_group_name_H-M   'P 1'
#
loop_
_entity.id
_entity.type
_entity.pdbx_description
1 polymer ?
#
loop_
_entity_poly.entity_id
_entity_poly.type
_entity_poly.pdbx_seq_one_letter_code
_entity_poly.pdbx_strand_id
1 'polypeptide(L)'
;MNAAKKIRQLLERGEDREQAEVLSELAADLQLGQVFDLRRLFRLEAEYFELGLALMRDWRFGYHIAERSRLFDDILARDRRLQGRLCRLRAEAG
;
A
#
# COMPACT_ATOMS: atom_id res chain seq x y z
N MET A 1 4.05 7.97 13.89
CA MET A 1 4.95 7.29 12.92
C MET A 1 4.34 7.49 11.56
N ASN A 2 5.11 7.91 10.55
CA ASN A 2 4.59 8.05 9.20
C ASN A 2 4.82 6.74 8.44
N ALA A 3 3.78 5.88 8.38
CA ALA A 3 3.91 4.55 7.81
C ALA A 3 4.12 4.64 6.29
N ALA A 4 3.40 5.54 5.62
CA ALA A 4 3.51 5.75 4.18
C ALA A 4 4.95 6.10 3.77
N LYS A 5 5.59 7.02 4.49
CA LYS A 5 7.00 7.40 4.22
C LYS A 5 7.96 6.23 4.41
N LYS A 6 7.77 5.41 5.45
CA LYS A 6 8.63 4.23 5.69
C LYS A 6 8.50 3.19 4.58
N ILE A 7 7.28 2.91 4.12
CA ILE A 7 7.05 1.98 3.02
C ILE A 7 7.70 2.48 1.74
N ARG A 8 7.61 3.79 1.43
CA ARG A 8 8.33 4.38 0.29
C ARG A 8 9.84 4.11 0.37
N GLN A 9 10.44 4.29 1.53
CA GLN A 9 11.87 4.01 1.74
C GLN A 9 12.22 2.53 1.54
N LEU A 10 11.37 1.60 1.99
CA LEU A 10 11.54 0.16 1.73
C LEU A 10 11.52 -0.13 0.22
N LEU A 11 10.57 0.47 -0.51
CA LEU A 11 10.45 0.32 -1.97
C LEU A 11 11.64 0.93 -2.72
N GLU A 12 12.20 2.04 -2.24
CA GLU A 12 13.37 2.68 -2.82
C GLU A 12 14.64 1.85 -2.62
N ARG A 13 14.78 1.18 -1.47
CA ARG A 13 15.95 0.34 -1.16
C ARG A 13 15.90 -1.04 -1.81
N GLY A 14 14.70 -1.50 -2.21
CA GLY A 14 14.52 -2.84 -2.77
C GLY A 14 14.73 -3.96 -1.75
N GLU A 15 14.62 -3.64 -0.46
CA GLU A 15 14.71 -4.58 0.66
C GLU A 15 13.43 -5.42 0.76
N ASP A 16 13.57 -6.68 1.17
CA ASP A 16 12.49 -7.59 1.55
C ASP A 16 11.26 -7.54 0.63
N ARG A 17 11.51 -7.86 -0.63
CA ARG A 17 10.58 -7.70 -1.75
C ARG A 17 9.18 -8.26 -1.49
N GLU A 18 9.08 -9.40 -0.80
CA GLU A 18 7.77 -10.00 -0.45
C GLU A 18 7.01 -9.16 0.58
N GLN A 19 7.70 -8.68 1.61
CA GLN A 19 7.12 -7.81 2.64
C GLN A 19 6.63 -6.49 2.02
N ALA A 20 7.49 -5.89 1.20
CA ALA A 20 7.22 -4.64 0.50
C ALA A 20 6.05 -4.77 -0.50
N GLU A 21 5.91 -5.92 -1.18
CA GLU A 21 4.80 -6.20 -2.09
C GLU A 21 3.46 -6.23 -1.35
N VAL A 22 3.38 -6.95 -0.23
CA VAL A 22 2.14 -7.02 0.57
C VAL A 22 1.75 -5.66 1.14
N LEU A 23 2.72 -4.88 1.63
CA LEU A 23 2.48 -3.52 2.14
C LEU A 23 2.05 -2.54 1.03
N SER A 24 2.60 -2.70 -0.17
CA SER A 24 2.19 -1.90 -1.34
C SER A 24 0.75 -2.22 -1.76
N GLU A 25 0.39 -3.50 -1.75
CA GLU A 25 -0.97 -3.91 -2.07
C GLU A 25 -1.98 -3.40 -1.02
N LEU A 26 -1.63 -3.48 0.26
CA LEU A 26 -2.44 -2.88 1.33
C LEU A 26 -2.65 -1.39 1.10
N ALA A 27 -1.58 -0.63 0.80
CA ALA A 27 -1.67 0.80 0.53
C ALA A 27 -2.60 1.10 -0.67
N ALA A 28 -2.47 0.32 -1.75
CA ALA A 28 -3.28 0.48 -2.95
C ALA A 28 -4.76 0.17 -2.68
N ASP A 29 -5.06 -0.95 -2.02
CA ASP A 29 -6.44 -1.34 -1.73
C ASP A 29 -7.11 -0.37 -0.75
N LEU A 30 -6.39 0.14 0.24
CA LEU A 30 -6.87 1.22 1.12
C LEU A 30 -7.17 2.50 0.36
N GLN A 31 -6.32 2.89 -0.60
CA GLN A 31 -6.50 4.11 -1.39
C GLN A 31 -7.69 3.99 -2.38
N LEU A 32 -7.94 2.79 -2.89
CA LEU A 32 -8.98 2.50 -3.87
C LEU A 32 -10.29 1.99 -3.25
N GLY A 33 -10.35 1.88 -1.92
CA GLY A 33 -11.50 1.32 -1.21
C GLY A 33 -11.80 -0.13 -1.57
N GLN A 34 -10.78 -0.90 -1.92
CA GLN A 34 -10.90 -2.30 -2.33
C GLN A 34 -10.74 -3.23 -1.12
N VAL A 35 -11.19 -4.48 -1.29
CA VAL A 35 -11.02 -5.53 -0.29
C VAL A 35 -9.56 -5.98 -0.26
N PHE A 36 -8.97 -6.06 0.94
CA PHE A 36 -7.65 -6.61 1.18
C PHE A 36 -7.74 -7.90 2.02
N ASP A 37 -6.99 -8.93 1.65
CA ASP A 37 -6.95 -10.19 2.41
C ASP A 37 -5.98 -10.10 3.61
N LEU A 38 -6.54 -9.97 4.82
CA LEU A 38 -5.77 -9.87 6.06
C LEU A 38 -4.80 -11.05 6.29
N ARG A 39 -5.07 -12.24 5.75
CA ARG A 39 -4.14 -13.39 5.88
C ARG A 39 -2.78 -13.08 5.28
N ARG A 40 -2.70 -12.16 4.31
CA ARG A 40 -1.44 -11.70 3.73
C ARG A 40 -0.64 -10.86 4.72
N LEU A 41 -1.32 -10.01 5.49
CA LEU A 41 -0.69 -9.20 6.53
C LEU A 41 -0.13 -10.11 7.64
N PHE A 42 -0.88 -11.14 8.06
CA PHE A 42 -0.43 -12.07 9.11
C PHE A 42 0.78 -12.95 8.71
N ARG A 43 1.16 -12.98 7.43
CA ARG A 43 2.37 -13.69 6.97
C ARG A 43 3.63 -12.83 7.02
N LEU A 44 3.48 -11.54 7.30
CA LEU A 44 4.61 -10.63 7.40
C LEU A 44 5.43 -10.90 8.65
N GLU A 45 6.71 -10.55 8.59
CA GLU A 45 7.53 -10.50 9.79
C GLU A 45 7.04 -9.39 10.72
N ALA A 46 7.33 -9.51 12.02
CA ALA A 46 6.72 -8.70 13.05
C ALA A 46 6.85 -7.18 12.80
N GLU A 47 8.01 -6.72 12.32
CA GLU A 47 8.22 -5.30 12.04
C GLU A 47 7.38 -4.77 10.87
N TYR A 48 7.19 -5.58 9.83
CA TYR A 48 6.39 -5.24 8.66
C TYR A 48 4.90 -5.35 8.95
N PHE A 49 4.50 -6.32 9.78
CA PHE A 49 3.14 -6.41 10.30
C PHE A 49 2.74 -5.13 11.06
N GLU A 50 3.57 -4.70 12.01
CA GLU A 50 3.35 -3.46 12.76
C GLU A 50 3.33 -2.23 11.85
N LEU A 51 4.15 -2.20 10.80
CA LEU A 51 4.13 -1.15 9.79
C LEU A 51 2.80 -1.14 9.01
N GLY A 52 2.24 -2.29 8.67
CA GLY A 52 0.92 -2.41 8.06
C GLY A 52 -0.22 -1.96 8.98
N LEU A 53 -0.15 -2.27 10.27
CA LEU A 53 -1.09 -1.74 11.27
C LEU A 53 -1.02 -0.21 11.36
N ALA A 54 0.20 0.34 11.40
CA ALA A 54 0.41 1.78 11.39
C ALA A 54 -0.15 2.44 10.11
N LEU A 55 -0.02 1.78 8.97
CA LEU A 55 -0.59 2.23 7.70
C LEU A 55 -2.12 2.31 7.77
N MET A 56 -2.79 1.27 8.26
CA MET A 56 -4.25 1.29 8.43
C MET A 56 -4.71 2.40 9.37
N ARG A 57 -3.94 2.72 10.41
CA ARG A 57 -4.21 3.86 11.30
C ARG A 57 -4.10 5.20 10.55
N ASP A 58 -3.08 5.37 9.71
CA ASP A 58 -2.91 6.58 8.90
C ASP A 58 -4.11 6.82 7.98
N TRP A 59 -4.69 5.75 7.41
CA TRP A 59 -5.94 5.84 6.65
C TRP A 59 -7.15 6.15 7.53
N ARG A 60 -7.34 5.39 8.61
CA ARG A 60 -8.53 5.49 9.49
C ARG A 60 -8.70 6.87 10.12
N PHE A 61 -7.60 7.54 10.46
CA PHE A 61 -7.61 8.84 11.14
C PHE A 61 -7.31 10.02 10.22
N GLY A 62 -7.09 9.78 8.92
CA GLY A 62 -6.81 10.84 7.97
C GLY A 62 -5.43 11.50 8.17
N TYR A 63 -4.46 10.76 8.70
CA TYR A 63 -3.10 11.27 8.88
C TYR A 63 -2.28 11.17 7.60
N HIS A 64 -1.23 12.00 7.52
CA HIS A 64 -0.19 11.91 6.50
C HIS A 64 -0.68 11.89 5.04
N ILE A 65 -1.81 12.54 4.74
CA ILE A 65 -2.50 12.52 3.43
C ILE A 65 -1.52 12.69 2.25
N ALA A 66 -0.65 13.70 2.31
CA ALA A 66 0.32 13.97 1.24
C ALA A 66 1.29 12.79 1.00
N GLU A 67 1.73 12.11 2.06
CA GLU A 67 2.69 11.01 1.95
C GLU A 67 2.02 9.72 1.50
N ARG A 68 0.74 9.53 1.83
CA ARG A 68 -0.08 8.44 1.29
C ARG A 68 -0.30 8.59 -0.21
N SER A 69 -0.63 9.79 -0.67
CA SER A 69 -0.76 10.08 -2.10
C SER A 69 0.56 9.79 -2.83
N ARG A 70 1.68 10.28 -2.31
CA ARG A 70 3.00 9.98 -2.90
C ARG A 70 3.32 8.48 -2.90
N LEU A 71 3.03 7.76 -1.83
CA LEU A 71 3.22 6.31 -1.78
C LEU A 71 2.39 5.62 -2.86
N PHE A 72 1.13 6.02 -3.02
CA PHE A 72 0.27 5.45 -4.04
C PHE A 72 0.78 5.72 -5.46
N ASP A 73 1.21 6.95 -5.76
CA ASP A 73 1.82 7.32 -7.05
C ASP A 73 3.08 6.47 -7.31
N ASP A 74 3.91 6.31 -6.29
CA ASP A 74 5.11 5.48 -6.32
C ASP A 74 4.83 4.00 -6.63
N ILE A 75 3.77 3.45 -6.03
CA ILE A 75 3.30 2.08 -6.28
C ILE A 75 2.79 1.96 -7.72
N LEU A 76 1.98 2.92 -8.18
CA LEU A 76 1.46 2.92 -9.55
C LEU A 76 2.54 2.99 -10.60
N ALA A 77 3.60 3.76 -10.37
CA ALA A 77 4.74 3.83 -11.29
C ALA A 77 5.51 2.50 -11.40
N ARG A 78 5.50 1.69 -10.33
CA ARG A 78 6.25 0.43 -10.23
C ARG A 78 5.44 -0.80 -10.65
N ASP A 79 4.13 -0.80 -10.43
CA ASP A 79 3.29 -1.99 -10.62
C ASP A 79 2.33 -1.89 -11.83
N ARG A 80 2.71 -2.56 -12.92
CA ARG A 80 1.87 -2.69 -14.13
C ARG A 80 0.56 -3.46 -13.89
N ARG A 81 0.49 -4.36 -12.90
CA ARG A 81 -0.74 -5.10 -12.58
C ARG A 81 -1.78 -4.16 -11.97
N LEU A 82 -1.36 -3.28 -11.06
CA LEU A 82 -2.24 -2.26 -10.47
C LEU A 82 -2.73 -1.26 -11.52
N GLN A 83 -1.88 -0.84 -12.46
CA GLN A 83 -2.32 -0.03 -13.60
C GLN A 83 -3.45 -0.74 -14.40
N GLY A 84 -3.31 -2.04 -14.67
CA GLY A 84 -4.35 -2.83 -15.31
C GLY A 84 -5.63 -3.00 -14.47
N ARG A 85 -5.51 -3.10 -13.14
CA ARG A 85 -6.68 -3.11 -12.22
C ARG A 85 -7.43 -1.78 -12.28
N LEU A 86 -6.73 -0.64 -12.26
CA LEU A 86 -7.35 0.69 -12.36
C LEU A 86 -8.08 0.90 -13.68
N CYS A 87 -7.51 0.46 -14.80
CA CYS A 87 -8.17 0.54 -16.10
C CYS A 87 -9.52 -0.22 -16.09
N ARG A 88 -9.59 -1.38 -15.42
CA ARG A 88 -10.83 -2.16 -15.28
C ARG A 88 -11.85 -1.48 -14.36
N LEU A 89 -11.43 -1.05 -13.17
CA LEU A 89 -12.31 -0.34 -12.24
C LEU A 89 -12.92 0.93 -12.86
N ARG A 90 -12.16 1.62 -13.73
CA ARG A 90 -12.65 2.79 -14.47
C ARG A 90 -13.66 2.42 -15.56
N ALA A 91 -13.51 1.26 -16.20
CA ALA A 91 -14.44 0.78 -17.23
C ALA A 91 -15.77 0.30 -16.64
N GLU A 92 -15.77 -0.20 -15.40
CA GLU A 92 -16.98 -0.66 -14.68
C GLU A 92 -17.80 0.49 -14.06
N ALA A 93 -17.22 1.70 -13.97
CA ALA A 93 -17.84 2.87 -13.36
C ALA A 93 -18.53 3.84 -14.35
N GLY A 94 -18.59 3.48 -15.65
CA GLY A 94 -19.25 4.26 -16.71
C GLY A 94 -20.39 3.49 -17.35
#